data_AF-A0A2W6UYC3-F1
#
_entry.id   AF-A0A2W6UYC3-F1
#
_cell.length_a   1.000
_cell.length_b   1.000
_cell.length_c   1.000
_cell.angle_alpha   90.00
_cell.angle_beta   90.00
_cell.angle_gamma   90.00
#
_symmetry.space_group_name_H-M   'P 1'
#
loop_
_entity.id
_entity.type
_entity.pdbx_description
1 polymer ?
#
loop_
_entity_poly.entity_id
_entity_poly.type
_entity_poly.pdbx_seq_one_letter_code
_entity_poly.pdbx_strand_id
1 'polypeptide(L)'
;MTDYLPKVARVRAQIEKLADEIRDLSGGMPPKDDALAAVDAHIEREAAKVTIRPGAFTGGADTAVSAYPESAHAYACAFFPDAIRDRLRAEVEALYQGEVIITDDRKQERLEAQQLELERQEESLIREAAAAGKNIPRRSDANPAITLAD
;
A
#
# COMPACT_ATOMS: atom_id res chain seq x y z
N MET A 1 25.71 -38.27 3.20
CA MET A 1 25.07 -37.75 4.43
C MET A 1 24.68 -36.31 4.15
N THR A 2 23.41 -36.03 3.93
CA THR A 2 22.95 -34.67 3.54
C THR A 2 23.12 -33.72 4.72
N ASP A 3 23.75 -32.57 4.47
CA ASP A 3 23.84 -31.51 5.47
C ASP A 3 22.63 -30.58 5.35
N TYR A 4 21.66 -30.76 6.24
CA TYR A 4 20.38 -30.06 6.23
C TYR A 4 20.47 -28.63 6.79
N LEU A 5 21.36 -28.40 7.76
CA LEU A 5 21.54 -27.10 8.41
C LEU A 5 21.93 -25.97 7.44
N PRO A 6 22.97 -26.11 6.59
CA PRO A 6 23.34 -25.04 5.65
C PRO A 6 22.28 -24.84 4.55
N LYS A 7 21.55 -25.89 4.18
CA LYS A 7 20.44 -25.77 3.21
C LYS A 7 19.28 -24.94 3.79
N VAL A 8 18.83 -25.29 5.00
CA VAL A 8 17.77 -24.53 5.69
C VAL A 8 18.22 -23.10 5.96
N ALA A 9 19.45 -22.88 6.42
CA ALA A 9 19.99 -21.54 6.64
C ALA A 9 19.97 -20.69 5.37
N ARG A 10 20.31 -21.28 4.21
CA ARG A 10 20.26 -20.59 2.92
C ARG A 10 18.84 -20.20 2.53
N VAL A 11 17.87 -21.12 2.67
CA VAL A 11 16.47 -20.85 2.36
C VAL A 11 15.92 -19.74 3.26
N ARG A 12 16.24 -19.77 4.57
CA ARG A 12 15.84 -18.72 5.52
C ARG A 12 16.36 -17.35 5.12
N ALA A 13 17.65 -17.25 4.76
CA ALA A 13 18.23 -15.99 4.31
C ALA A 13 17.54 -15.46 3.04
N GLN A 14 17.09 -16.34 2.15
CA GLN A 14 16.32 -15.96 0.96
C GLN A 14 14.90 -15.48 1.31
N ILE A 15 14.23 -16.15 2.26
CA ILE A 15 12.89 -15.73 2.73
C ILE A 15 12.96 -14.35 3.39
N GLU A 16 13.95 -14.13 4.25
CA GLU A 16 14.16 -12.85 4.94
C GLU A 16 14.40 -11.73 3.92
N LYS A 17 15.27 -11.97 2.93
CA LYS A 17 15.52 -11.01 1.85
C LYS A 17 14.24 -10.68 1.08
N LEU A 18 13.43 -11.67 0.70
CA LEU A 18 12.16 -11.43 0.01
C LEU A 18 11.15 -10.68 0.90
N ALA A 19 11.14 -10.96 2.21
CA ALA A 19 10.26 -10.26 3.15
C ALA A 19 10.59 -8.76 3.21
N ASP A 20 11.88 -8.41 3.22
CA ASP A 20 12.32 -7.03 3.17
C ASP A 20 12.00 -6.38 1.82
N GLU A 21 12.24 -7.07 0.69
CA GLU A 21 11.90 -6.55 -0.65
C GLU A 21 10.38 -6.31 -0.80
N ILE A 22 9.53 -7.19 -0.26
CA ILE A 22 8.07 -7.01 -0.24
C ILE A 22 7.70 -5.80 0.62
N ARG A 23 8.27 -5.68 1.82
CA ARG A 23 8.00 -4.55 2.74
C ARG A 23 8.35 -3.21 2.08
N ASP A 24 9.51 -3.14 1.45
CA ASP A 24 9.97 -1.93 0.76
C ASP A 24 9.06 -1.58 -0.42
N LEU A 25 8.61 -2.59 -1.17
CA LEU A 25 7.68 -2.40 -2.29
C LEU A 25 6.30 -1.93 -1.82
N SER A 26 5.74 -2.54 -0.77
CA SER A 26 4.42 -2.18 -0.23
C SER A 26 4.41 -0.81 0.45
N GLY A 27 5.55 -0.35 0.96
CA GLY A 27 5.73 1.01 1.50
C GLY A 27 6.01 2.07 0.43
N GLY A 28 6.07 1.68 -0.85
CA GLY A 28 6.36 2.57 -1.97
C GLY A 28 5.25 3.58 -2.25
N MET A 29 5.54 4.49 -3.18
CA MET A 29 4.56 5.42 -3.75
C MET A 29 3.71 4.70 -4.81
N PRO A 30 2.41 5.04 -4.96
CA PRO A 30 1.61 4.53 -6.06
C PRO A 30 2.18 4.92 -7.43
N PRO A 31 1.74 4.29 -8.53
CA PRO A 31 2.06 4.78 -9.87
C PRO A 31 1.68 6.26 -10.03
N LYS A 32 2.52 7.04 -10.71
CA LYS A 32 2.33 8.50 -10.87
C LYS A 32 0.95 8.83 -11.42
N ASP A 33 0.49 8.11 -12.44
CA ASP A 33 -0.81 8.35 -13.06
C ASP A 33 -1.97 8.12 -12.08
N ASP A 34 -1.89 7.08 -11.25
CA ASP A 34 -2.87 6.79 -10.20
C ASP A 34 -2.85 7.87 -9.11
N ALA A 35 -1.67 8.35 -8.72
CA ALA A 35 -1.52 9.44 -7.77
C ALA A 35 -2.12 10.76 -8.29
N LEU A 36 -1.92 11.06 -9.58
CA LEU A 36 -2.51 12.23 -10.23
C LEU A 36 -4.03 12.08 -10.35
N ALA A 37 -4.54 10.91 -10.68
CA ALA A 37 -5.98 10.64 -10.69
C ALA A 37 -6.60 10.77 -9.29
N ALA A 38 -5.85 10.38 -8.24
CA ALA A 38 -6.29 10.56 -6.86
C ALA A 38 -6.43 12.04 -6.46
N VAL A 39 -5.61 12.95 -7.03
CA VAL A 39 -5.77 14.40 -6.87
C VAL A 39 -7.11 14.86 -7.43
N ASP A 40 -7.43 14.44 -8.66
CA ASP A 40 -8.68 14.82 -9.31
C ASP A 40 -9.89 14.30 -8.52
N ALA A 41 -9.88 13.02 -8.14
CA ALA A 41 -10.93 12.41 -7.32
C ALA A 41 -11.07 13.10 -5.96
N HIS A 42 -9.97 13.56 -5.35
CA HIS A 42 -10.02 14.31 -4.10
C HIS A 42 -10.72 15.66 -4.26
N ILE A 43 -10.37 16.43 -5.30
CA ILE A 43 -10.99 17.73 -5.57
C ILE A 43 -12.49 17.56 -5.79
N GLU A 44 -12.91 16.58 -6.58
CA GLU A 44 -14.33 16.28 -6.82
C GLU A 44 -15.08 15.92 -5.54
N ARG A 45 -14.52 15.03 -4.70
CA ARG A 45 -15.13 14.65 -3.42
C ARG A 45 -15.27 15.84 -2.46
N GLU A 46 -14.28 16.70 -2.39
CA GLU A 46 -14.32 17.88 -1.52
C GLU A 46 -15.30 18.93 -2.05
N ALA A 47 -15.31 19.20 -3.36
CA ALA A 47 -16.25 20.11 -3.98
C ALA A 47 -17.70 19.69 -3.78
N ALA A 48 -17.99 18.38 -3.84
CA ALA A 48 -19.34 17.82 -3.63
C ALA A 48 -19.90 18.07 -2.22
N LYS A 49 -19.07 18.41 -1.23
CA LYS A 49 -19.52 18.78 0.12
C LYS A 49 -20.10 20.19 0.20
N VAL A 50 -19.85 21.03 -0.82
CA VAL A 50 -20.26 22.43 -0.83
C VAL A 50 -21.67 22.57 -1.36
N THR A 51 -22.56 23.15 -0.56
CA THR A 51 -23.91 23.54 -1.00
C THR A 51 -24.04 25.06 -0.98
N ILE A 52 -24.15 25.67 -2.16
CA ILE A 52 -24.37 27.11 -2.29
C ILE A 52 -25.87 27.39 -2.16
N ARG A 53 -26.24 28.30 -1.25
CA ARG A 53 -27.64 28.66 -0.96
C ARG A 53 -27.94 30.11 -1.39
N PRO A 54 -28.09 30.40 -2.69
CA PRO A 54 -28.27 31.77 -3.17
C PRO A 54 -29.58 32.41 -2.69
N GLY A 55 -30.62 31.60 -2.43
CA GLY A 55 -31.91 32.07 -1.91
C GLY A 55 -31.83 32.76 -0.53
N ALA A 56 -30.72 32.58 0.18
CA ALA A 56 -30.45 33.27 1.44
C ALA A 56 -30.16 34.77 1.26
N PHE A 57 -29.77 35.19 0.05
CA PHE A 57 -29.56 36.60 -0.29
C PHE A 57 -30.80 37.28 -0.91
N THR A 58 -31.82 36.50 -1.30
CA THR A 58 -33.02 37.01 -1.96
C THR A 58 -34.26 36.99 -1.06
N GLY A 59 -34.08 36.90 0.26
CA GLY A 59 -35.15 36.97 1.26
C GLY A 59 -36.04 35.72 1.35
N GLY A 60 -35.68 34.62 0.69
CA GLY A 60 -36.43 33.35 0.72
C GLY A 60 -36.01 32.38 1.82
N ALA A 61 -35.08 32.78 2.70
CA ALA A 61 -34.55 31.92 3.75
C ALA A 61 -35.08 32.34 5.12
N ASP A 62 -35.79 31.41 5.77
CA ASP A 62 -36.17 31.49 7.20
C ASP A 62 -34.98 31.17 8.14
N THR A 63 -33.79 30.93 7.56
CA THR A 63 -32.56 30.55 8.26
C THR A 63 -31.42 31.46 7.85
N ALA A 64 -30.70 32.00 8.84
CA ALA A 64 -29.52 32.81 8.63
C ALA A 64 -28.55 32.13 7.66
N VAL A 65 -28.04 32.89 6.68
CA VAL A 65 -26.90 32.47 5.86
C VAL A 65 -25.81 32.00 6.82
N SER A 66 -25.43 30.72 6.80
CA SER A 66 -24.28 30.28 7.58
C SER A 66 -23.07 31.06 7.08
N ALA A 67 -22.60 32.02 7.89
CA ALA A 67 -21.49 32.90 7.55
C ALA A 67 -20.13 32.17 7.58
N TYR A 68 -20.11 30.89 7.97
CA TYR A 68 -18.90 30.10 8.11
C TYR A 68 -18.91 28.95 7.10
N PRO A 69 -17.92 28.88 6.20
CA PRO A 69 -17.72 27.70 5.38
C PRO A 69 -17.39 26.52 6.29
N GLU A 70 -18.13 25.41 6.16
CA GLU A 70 -17.88 24.18 6.92
C GLU A 70 -16.47 23.61 6.65
N SER A 71 -15.86 23.96 5.51
CA SER A 71 -14.44 23.72 5.20
C SER A 71 -13.94 24.70 4.13
N ALA A 72 -12.97 25.56 4.48
CA ALA A 72 -12.35 26.47 3.50
C ALA A 72 -11.72 25.73 2.31
N HIS A 73 -11.17 24.53 2.56
CA HIS A 73 -10.62 23.67 1.52
C HIS A 73 -11.70 23.15 0.55
N ALA A 74 -12.85 22.71 1.07
CA ALA A 74 -13.95 22.25 0.22
C ALA A 74 -14.47 23.35 -0.69
N TYR A 75 -14.62 24.56 -0.16
CA TYR A 75 -14.99 25.75 -0.94
C TYR A 75 -13.94 26.13 -1.98
N ALA A 76 -12.64 25.99 -1.67
CA ALA A 76 -11.57 26.20 -2.63
C ALA A 76 -11.63 25.17 -3.77
N CYS A 77 -11.87 23.88 -3.46
CA CYS A 77 -12.08 22.84 -4.47
C CYS A 77 -13.31 23.10 -5.34
N ALA A 78 -14.41 23.63 -4.77
CA ALA A 78 -15.63 23.92 -5.51
C ALA A 78 -15.51 25.14 -6.44
N PHE A 79 -14.85 26.21 -5.99
CA PHE A 79 -14.79 27.46 -6.75
C PHE A 79 -13.55 27.61 -7.63
N PHE A 80 -12.43 26.98 -7.25
CA PHE A 80 -11.15 27.09 -7.96
C PHE A 80 -10.55 25.70 -8.27
N PRO A 81 -11.32 24.76 -8.85
CA PRO A 81 -10.87 23.38 -9.04
C PRO A 81 -9.59 23.30 -9.87
N ASP A 82 -9.48 24.08 -10.95
CA ASP A 82 -8.32 24.03 -11.85
C ASP A 82 -7.04 24.54 -11.17
N ALA A 83 -7.13 25.65 -10.43
CA ALA A 83 -5.97 26.19 -9.72
C ALA A 83 -5.46 25.24 -8.62
N ILE A 84 -6.39 24.58 -7.91
CA ILE A 84 -6.05 23.58 -6.90
C ILE A 84 -5.47 22.33 -7.58
N ARG A 85 -6.06 21.87 -8.69
CA ARG A 85 -5.57 20.74 -9.48
C ARG A 85 -4.14 20.99 -9.94
N ASP A 86 -3.89 22.11 -10.61
CA ASP A 86 -2.57 22.42 -11.15
C ASP A 86 -1.52 22.48 -10.04
N ARG A 87 -1.84 23.12 -8.91
CA ARG A 87 -0.93 23.22 -7.78
C ARG A 87 -0.62 21.87 -7.15
N LEU A 88 -1.66 21.06 -6.85
CA LEU A 88 -1.48 19.75 -6.23
C LEU A 88 -0.79 18.77 -7.17
N ARG A 89 -1.13 18.77 -8.47
CA ARG A 89 -0.45 17.94 -9.46
C ARG A 89 1.03 18.31 -9.53
N ALA A 90 1.37 19.58 -9.64
CA ALA A 90 2.78 20.00 -9.67
C ALA A 90 3.59 19.54 -8.43
N GLU A 91 2.99 19.62 -7.24
CA GLU A 91 3.60 19.11 -6.00
C GLU A 91 3.77 17.59 -6.02
N VAL A 92 2.73 16.86 -6.43
CA VAL A 92 2.79 15.40 -6.58
C VAL A 92 3.87 15.03 -7.59
N GLU A 93 3.90 15.67 -8.77
CA GLU A 93 4.92 15.42 -9.79
C GLU A 93 6.34 15.67 -9.28
N ALA A 94 6.56 16.70 -8.45
CA ALA A 94 7.85 16.98 -7.85
C ALA A 94 8.32 15.85 -6.92
N LEU A 95 7.40 15.20 -6.18
CA LEU A 95 7.75 14.03 -5.35
C LEU A 95 8.24 12.85 -6.20
N TYR A 96 7.74 12.70 -7.43
CA TYR A 96 8.16 11.64 -8.36
C TYR A 96 9.46 11.94 -9.14
N GLN A 97 10.06 13.12 -8.99
CA GLN A 97 11.32 13.45 -9.68
C GLN A 97 12.56 12.82 -9.01
N GLY A 98 12.44 12.30 -7.78
CA GLY A 98 13.52 11.63 -7.06
C GLY A 98 13.62 10.12 -7.33
N GLU A 99 14.59 9.45 -6.69
CA GLU A 99 14.56 7.99 -6.58
C GLU A 99 13.43 7.58 -5.65
N VAL A 100 12.35 7.05 -6.24
CA VAL A 100 11.17 6.59 -5.51
C VAL A 100 10.88 5.14 -5.85
N ILE A 101 10.54 4.36 -4.83
CA ILE A 101 10.04 3.00 -5.01
C ILE A 101 8.57 3.12 -5.38
N ILE A 102 8.21 2.61 -6.55
CA ILE A 102 6.82 2.58 -7.02
C ILE A 102 6.21 1.23 -6.63
N THR A 103 5.04 1.26 -6.00
CA THR A 103 4.25 0.05 -5.72
C THR A 103 3.86 -0.58 -7.05
N ASP A 104 4.03 -1.89 -7.16
CA ASP A 104 3.64 -2.67 -8.33
C ASP A 104 3.01 -3.96 -7.83
N ASP A 105 1.67 -3.99 -7.85
CA ASP A 105 0.88 -5.11 -7.33
C ASP A 105 1.30 -6.44 -7.97
N ARG A 106 1.56 -6.45 -9.29
CA ARG A 106 1.98 -7.68 -9.99
C ARG A 106 3.36 -8.14 -9.53
N LYS A 107 4.28 -7.20 -9.33
CA LYS A 107 5.60 -7.52 -8.78
C LYS A 107 5.48 -8.01 -7.35
N GLN A 108 4.63 -7.38 -6.53
CA GLN A 108 4.38 -7.78 -5.15
C GLN A 108 3.80 -9.20 -5.09
N GLU A 109 2.72 -9.48 -5.81
CA GLU A 109 2.11 -10.82 -5.91
C GLU A 109 3.14 -11.88 -6.33
N ARG A 110 4.02 -11.54 -7.29
CA ARG A 110 5.09 -12.45 -7.73
C ARG A 110 6.11 -12.71 -6.62
N LEU A 111 6.52 -11.68 -5.86
CA LEU A 111 7.47 -11.83 -4.75
C LEU A 111 6.85 -12.64 -3.60
N GLU A 112 5.57 -12.39 -3.27
CA GLU A 112 4.81 -13.14 -2.26
C GLU A 112 4.67 -14.62 -2.67
N ALA A 113 4.38 -14.90 -3.94
CA ALA A 113 4.32 -16.27 -4.45
C ALA A 113 5.69 -16.99 -4.37
N GLN A 114 6.79 -16.27 -4.63
CA GLN A 114 8.14 -16.81 -4.46
C GLN A 114 8.49 -17.07 -3.01
N GLN A 115 8.10 -16.16 -2.11
CA GLN A 115 8.29 -16.33 -0.67
C GLN A 115 7.56 -17.58 -0.18
N LEU A 116 6.30 -17.75 -0.57
CA LEU A 116 5.49 -18.92 -0.21
C LEU A 116 6.14 -20.24 -0.67
N GLU A 117 6.72 -20.25 -1.87
CA GLU A 117 7.41 -21.42 -2.39
C GLU A 117 8.69 -21.75 -1.60
N LEU A 118 9.46 -20.74 -1.20
CA LEU A 118 10.62 -20.94 -0.33
C LEU A 118 10.23 -21.44 1.06
N GLU A 119 9.11 -20.96 1.61
CA GLU A 119 8.59 -21.47 2.89
C GLU A 119 8.19 -22.95 2.80
N ARG A 120 7.61 -23.39 1.68
CA ARG A 120 7.33 -24.83 1.43
C ARG A 120 8.62 -25.63 1.35
N GLN A 121 9.64 -25.10 0.68
CA GLN A 121 10.96 -25.74 0.61
C GLN A 121 11.62 -25.83 1.98
N GLU A 122 11.51 -24.79 2.82
CA GLU A 122 11.98 -24.82 4.20
C GLU A 122 11.31 -25.96 4.98
N GLU A 123 9.97 -26.03 4.97
CA GLU A 123 9.24 -27.06 5.71
C GLU A 123 9.55 -28.47 5.20
N SER A 124 9.68 -28.67 3.88
CA SER A 124 10.09 -29.95 3.30
C SER A 124 11.48 -30.38 3.82
N LEU A 125 12.46 -29.47 3.86
CA LEU A 125 13.79 -29.75 4.38
C LEU A 125 13.77 -30.05 5.90
N ILE A 126 12.93 -29.35 6.68
CA ILE A 126 12.77 -29.60 8.11
C ILE A 126 12.14 -30.99 8.35
N ARG A 127 11.12 -31.37 7.57
CA ARG A 127 10.50 -32.70 7.65
C ARG A 127 11.47 -33.81 7.28
N GLU A 128 12.26 -33.65 6.21
CA GLU A 128 13.31 -34.60 5.84
C GLU A 128 14.39 -34.73 6.91
N ALA A 129 14.82 -33.62 7.51
CA ALA A 129 15.78 -33.63 8.60
C ALA A 129 15.23 -34.38 9.82
N ALA A 130 13.95 -34.17 10.17
CA ALA A 130 13.27 -34.88 11.25
C ALA A 130 13.20 -36.39 10.98
N ALA A 131 12.87 -36.80 9.75
CA ALA A 131 12.87 -38.21 9.35
C ALA A 131 14.27 -38.85 9.42
N ALA A 132 15.32 -38.06 9.20
CA ALA A 132 16.72 -38.46 9.40
C ALA A 132 17.19 -38.38 10.87
N GLY A 133 16.29 -38.11 11.83
CA GLY A 133 16.59 -38.02 13.25
C GLY A 133 17.24 -36.70 13.70
N LYS A 134 17.27 -35.68 12.85
CA LYS A 134 17.78 -34.34 13.18
C LYS A 134 16.62 -33.39 13.49
N ASN A 135 16.67 -32.75 14.65
CA ASN A 135 15.68 -31.73 15.01
C ASN A 135 16.17 -30.34 14.58
N ILE A 136 15.50 -29.73 13.60
CA ILE A 136 15.71 -28.34 13.20
C ILE A 136 14.50 -27.53 13.67
N PRO A 137 14.69 -26.52 14.55
CA PRO A 137 13.57 -25.73 15.04
C PRO A 137 12.97 -24.90 13.90
N ARG A 138 11.63 -24.85 13.85
CA ARG A 138 10.90 -23.94 12.96
C ARG A 138 11.09 -22.49 13.40
N ARG A 139 10.92 -21.56 12.46
CA ARG A 139 10.88 -20.13 12.78
C ARG A 139 9.60 -19.78 13.55
N SER A 140 9.65 -18.70 14.34
CA SER A 140 8.50 -18.22 15.11
C SER A 140 7.41 -17.60 14.23
N ASP A 141 7.78 -17.13 13.05
CA ASP A 141 6.91 -16.50 12.04
C ASP A 141 6.58 -17.45 10.89
N ALA A 142 6.79 -18.77 11.06
CA ALA A 142 6.50 -19.75 10.03
C ALA A 142 5.01 -19.74 9.66
N ASN A 143 4.73 -19.80 8.36
CA ASN A 143 3.38 -19.76 7.84
C ASN A 143 2.56 -20.99 8.31
N PRO A 144 1.47 -20.78 9.07
CA PRO A 144 0.67 -21.88 9.61
C PRO A 144 0.05 -22.74 8.50
N ALA A 145 -0.29 -22.15 7.34
CA ALA A 145 -0.86 -22.89 6.23
C ALA A 145 0.11 -23.93 5.64
N ILE A 146 1.42 -23.71 5.75
CA ILE A 146 2.44 -24.64 5.25
C ILE A 146 2.79 -25.68 6.31
N THR A 147 2.92 -25.24 7.56
CA THR A 147 3.28 -26.16 8.66
C THR A 147 2.17 -27.16 9.00
N LEU A 148 0.90 -26.78 8.78
CA LEU A 148 -0.29 -27.60 9.02
C LEU A 148 -0.77 -28.36 7.77
N ALA A 149 -0.16 -28.15 6.60
CA ALA A 149 -0.49 -28.90 5.39
C ALA A 149 0.09 -30.32 5.49
N ASP A 150 -0.79 -31.28 5.79
CA ASP A 150 -0.55 -32.73 5.73
C ASP A 150 -0.94 -33.29 4.35
#